data_AF-A0AAE2C069-F1
#
_entry.id   AF-A0AAE2C069-F1
#
_cell.length_a   1.000
_cell.length_b   1.000
_cell.length_c   1.000
_cell.angle_alpha   90.00
_cell.angle_beta   90.00
_cell.angle_gamma   90.00
#
_symmetry.space_group_name_H-M   'P 1'
#
loop_
_entity.id
_entity.type
_entity.pdbx_description
1 polymer ?
#
loop_
_entity_poly.entity_id
_entity_poly.type
_entity_poly.pdbx_seq_one_letter_code
_entity_poly.pdbx_strand_id
1 'polypeptide(L)'
;MILGILELPSGKKVIGSHWVFKLKLNPDGSVQRHKARLVAKGYNQIEGVDYFDSFSPVAKSVTVRVFMALAVAKGWPLLQLDVNNAFLHGYLDEEVYMLPPEGNSKIEIATIKSHLDTLFTIKDMGHAKYFLGLELALSAHGLKLSADDGTLLFDPGPFRRLIGALLYLGFTRPDVSFATQQLSQFLQQPKSSHWDAALHVVRYLKGTSSLGLFFFAKNSLQPVVYTNASWASCPESRRSITGFCIFLGSSLVSWKTKKQSTVSRSSAEAEYRSMVAVVCELLWLSYLLHALHISFSTLFGHDQFANLFTKTPPTSDFARLFVKLGLAPQAPP
;
A
#
# COMPACT_ATOMS: atom_id res chain seq x y z
N MET A 1 9.19 32.33 2.31
CA MET A 1 9.60 33.67 1.86
C MET A 1 8.54 34.09 0.86
N ILE A 2 7.61 34.98 1.22
CA ILE A 2 6.64 35.51 0.26
C ILE A 2 7.33 36.75 -0.32
N LEU A 3 7.90 36.58 -1.52
CA LEU A 3 8.31 37.71 -2.35
C LEU A 3 7.06 38.56 -2.60
N GLY A 4 7.23 39.88 -2.54
CA GLY A 4 6.13 40.86 -2.44
C GLY A 4 5.00 40.67 -3.46
N ILE A 5 3.84 41.22 -3.12
CA ILE A 5 2.68 41.27 -4.01
C ILE A 5 3.08 42.13 -5.23
N LEU A 6 3.20 41.49 -6.39
CA LEU A 6 3.53 42.11 -7.67
C LEU A 6 2.28 42.16 -8.55
N GLU A 7 2.16 43.19 -9.40
CA GLU A 7 1.13 43.22 -10.42
C GLU A 7 1.40 42.15 -11.48
N LEU A 8 0.34 41.49 -11.95
CA LEU A 8 0.45 40.40 -12.92
C LEU A 8 0.95 40.94 -14.27
N PRO A 9 2.08 40.44 -14.82
CA PRO A 9 2.54 40.84 -16.15
C PRO A 9 1.54 40.43 -17.23
N SER A 10 1.35 41.27 -18.24
CA SER A 10 0.40 41.02 -19.33
C SER A 10 0.68 39.68 -20.02
N GLY A 11 -0.34 38.83 -20.14
CA GLY A 11 -0.27 37.54 -20.84
C GLY A 11 0.18 36.33 -20.00
N LYS A 12 0.49 36.50 -18.70
CA LYS A 12 0.88 35.38 -17.83
C LYS A 12 -0.35 34.71 -17.18
N LYS A 13 -0.38 33.37 -17.16
CA LYS A 13 -1.45 32.57 -16.54
C LYS A 13 -1.21 32.44 -15.03
N VAL A 14 -2.25 32.69 -14.23
CA VAL A 14 -2.15 32.66 -12.76
C VAL A 14 -2.72 31.36 -12.21
N ILE A 15 -2.08 30.83 -11.16
CA ILE A 15 -2.57 29.68 -10.40
C ILE A 15 -3.25 30.17 -9.13
N GLY A 16 -4.43 29.65 -8.81
CA GLY A 16 -5.11 29.98 -7.55
C GLY A 16 -4.32 29.49 -6.33
N SER A 17 -4.59 30.01 -5.13
CA SER A 17 -4.01 29.48 -3.88
C SER A 17 -5.09 28.94 -2.94
N HIS A 18 -4.69 28.05 -2.04
CA HIS A 18 -5.57 27.45 -1.03
C HIS A 18 -4.80 27.21 0.27
N TRP A 19 -5.44 27.48 1.41
CA TRP A 19 -4.87 27.20 2.72
C TRP A 19 -5.15 25.77 3.16
N VAL A 20 -4.09 25.02 3.47
CA VAL A 20 -4.18 23.70 4.08
C VAL A 20 -3.77 23.80 5.54
N PHE A 21 -4.76 23.63 6.42
CA PHE A 21 -4.55 23.59 7.87
C PHE A 21 -4.42 22.14 8.34
N LYS A 22 -3.41 21.87 9.17
CA LYS A 22 -3.17 20.54 9.77
C LYS A 22 -2.73 20.69 11.21
N LEU A 23 -3.34 19.92 12.10
CA LEU A 23 -2.88 19.75 13.48
C LEU A 23 -1.82 18.66 13.51
N LYS A 24 -0.68 18.95 14.15
CA LYS A 24 0.25 17.92 14.63
C LYS A 24 -0.10 17.62 16.08
N LEU A 25 -0.37 16.36 16.37
CA LEU A 25 -0.64 15.87 17.72
C LEU A 25 0.62 15.20 18.26
N ASN A 26 0.83 15.31 19.56
CA ASN A 26 1.78 14.53 20.32
C ASN A 26 1.25 13.08 20.50
N PRO A 27 2.10 12.11 20.90
CA PRO A 27 1.68 10.72 21.12
C PRO A 27 0.58 10.55 22.19
N ASP A 28 0.48 11.50 23.12
CA ASP A 28 -0.55 11.58 24.17
C ASP A 28 -1.88 12.18 23.68
N GLY A 29 -1.95 12.63 22.42
CA GLY A 29 -3.12 13.25 21.82
C GLY A 29 -3.21 14.77 22.01
N SER A 30 -2.29 15.41 22.75
CA SER A 30 -2.26 16.87 22.90
C SER A 30 -1.79 17.56 21.61
N VAL A 31 -2.22 18.80 21.37
CA VAL A 31 -1.83 19.53 20.16
C VAL A 31 -0.38 19.99 20.28
N GLN A 32 0.50 19.41 19.48
CA GLN A 32 1.91 19.80 19.40
C GLN A 32 2.07 21.11 18.61
N ARG A 33 1.41 21.23 17.44
CA ARG A 33 1.59 22.37 16.55
C ARG A 33 0.45 22.54 15.55
N HIS A 34 -0.02 23.77 15.41
CA HIS A 34 -0.87 24.20 14.29
C HIS A 34 -0.01 24.47 13.06
N LYS A 35 -0.25 23.74 11.97
CA LYS A 35 0.47 23.90 10.70
C LYS A 35 -0.48 24.47 9.65
N ALA A 36 -0.20 25.68 9.19
CA ALA A 36 -0.83 26.24 7.99
C ALA A 36 0.17 26.14 6.83
N ARG A 37 -0.30 25.70 5.66
CA ARG A 37 0.46 25.75 4.40
C ARG A 37 -0.38 26.48 3.36
N LEU A 38 0.19 27.48 2.73
CA LEU A 38 -0.36 28.03 1.50
C LEU A 38 0.10 27.15 0.34
N VAL A 39 -0.84 26.66 -0.46
CA VAL A 39 -0.58 25.71 -1.55
C VAL A 39 -1.18 26.28 -2.83
N ALA A 40 -0.44 26.20 -3.94
CA ALA A 40 -0.96 26.52 -5.26
C ALA A 40 -1.99 25.45 -5.70
N LYS A 41 -3.12 25.86 -6.28
CA LYS A 41 -4.17 24.99 -6.80
C LYS A 41 -3.67 24.32 -8.09
N GLY A 42 -3.11 23.11 -7.96
CA GLY A 42 -2.54 22.36 -9.08
C GLY A 42 -3.54 21.61 -9.98
N TYR A 43 -4.84 21.84 -9.85
CA TYR A 43 -5.89 21.06 -10.54
C TYR A 43 -6.28 21.63 -11.93
N ASN A 44 -5.43 22.44 -12.56
CA ASN A 44 -5.71 23.08 -13.85
C ASN A 44 -5.22 22.27 -15.06
N GLN A 45 -5.05 20.95 -14.91
CA GLN A 45 -4.64 20.07 -16.00
C GLN A 45 -5.75 20.05 -17.07
N ILE A 46 -5.36 20.24 -18.33
CA ILE A 46 -6.26 20.22 -19.47
C ILE A 46 -6.10 18.86 -20.16
N GLU A 47 -7.22 18.14 -20.35
CA GLU A 47 -7.25 16.89 -21.12
C GLU A 47 -6.73 17.12 -22.54
N GLY A 48 -5.68 16.38 -22.93
CA GLY A 48 -5.03 16.51 -24.24
C GLY A 48 -3.82 17.43 -24.33
N VAL A 49 -3.47 18.17 -23.25
CA VAL A 49 -2.26 19.02 -23.20
C VAL A 49 -1.27 18.52 -22.14
N ASP A 50 -1.62 18.61 -20.85
CA ASP A 50 -0.68 18.32 -19.73
C ASP A 50 -1.14 17.15 -18.84
N TYR A 51 -2.27 16.51 -19.19
CA TYR A 51 -2.94 15.52 -18.36
C TYR A 51 -2.11 14.24 -18.13
N PHE A 52 -1.20 13.90 -19.06
CA PHE A 52 -0.36 12.71 -18.99
C PHE A 52 1.07 12.97 -18.53
N ASP A 53 1.49 14.22 -18.38
CA ASP A 53 2.89 14.56 -18.06
C ASP A 53 3.17 14.71 -16.56
N SER A 54 2.14 14.61 -15.73
CA SER A 54 2.25 14.81 -14.28
C SER A 54 2.35 13.50 -13.50
N PHE A 55 3.38 12.69 -13.73
CA PHE A 55 3.69 11.57 -12.84
C PHE A 55 4.86 11.96 -11.94
N SER A 56 4.61 12.13 -10.64
CA SER A 56 5.70 12.08 -9.66
C SER A 56 6.06 10.59 -9.46
N PRO A 57 7.20 10.09 -9.97
CA PRO A 57 7.57 8.70 -9.75
C PRO A 57 7.85 8.49 -8.26
N VAL A 58 6.95 7.77 -7.58
CA VAL A 58 7.16 7.37 -6.19
C VAL A 58 7.96 6.09 -6.18
N ALA A 59 9.12 6.10 -5.51
CA ALA A 59 9.94 4.90 -5.34
C ALA A 59 9.12 3.80 -4.66
N LYS A 60 9.03 2.64 -5.31
CA LYS A 60 8.36 1.47 -4.74
C LYS A 60 9.16 0.98 -3.54
N SER A 61 8.49 0.60 -2.45
CA SER A 61 9.18 0.04 -1.27
C SER A 61 10.00 -1.22 -1.57
N VAL A 62 9.61 -1.97 -2.62
CA VAL A 62 10.38 -3.10 -3.15
C VAL A 62 11.77 -2.66 -3.63
N THR A 63 11.88 -1.51 -4.30
CA THR A 63 13.16 -0.95 -4.77
C THR A 63 14.12 -0.79 -3.61
N VAL A 64 13.67 -0.17 -2.51
CA VAL A 64 14.49 0.05 -1.32
C VAL A 64 15.00 -1.27 -0.73
N ARG A 65 14.14 -2.29 -0.62
CA ARG A 65 14.53 -3.61 -0.09
C ARG A 65 15.47 -4.38 -1.01
N VAL A 66 15.31 -4.25 -2.33
CA VAL A 66 16.25 -4.82 -3.31
C VAL A 66 17.61 -4.16 -3.15
N PHE A 67 17.68 -2.83 -3.04
CA PHE A 67 18.94 -2.13 -2.79
C PHE A 67 19.60 -2.55 -1.48
N MET A 68 18.84 -2.68 -0.38
CA MET A 68 19.36 -3.18 0.89
C MET A 68 19.90 -4.62 0.75
N ALA A 69 19.15 -5.52 0.13
CA ALA A 69 19.58 -6.89 -0.11
C ALA A 69 20.87 -6.97 -0.94
N LEU A 70 20.99 -6.13 -1.98
CA LEU A 70 22.17 -6.05 -2.82
C LEU A 70 23.36 -5.45 -2.12
N ALA A 71 23.17 -4.37 -1.36
CA ALA A 71 24.23 -3.73 -0.60
C ALA A 71 24.82 -4.71 0.42
N VAL A 72 23.97 -5.44 1.14
CA VAL A 72 24.41 -6.47 2.10
C VAL A 72 25.11 -7.63 1.39
N ALA A 73 24.58 -8.11 0.26
CA ALA A 73 25.18 -9.22 -0.49
C ALA A 73 26.53 -8.85 -1.14
N LYS A 74 26.71 -7.60 -1.58
CA LYS A 74 27.94 -7.11 -2.22
C LYS A 74 28.90 -6.39 -1.27
N GLY A 75 28.54 -6.27 0.02
CA GLY A 75 29.33 -5.52 1.01
C GLY A 75 29.41 -4.02 0.73
N TRP A 76 28.40 -3.45 0.06
CA TRP A 76 28.37 -2.02 -0.22
C TRP A 76 28.00 -1.19 1.02
N PRO A 77 28.66 -0.04 1.26
CA PRO A 77 28.25 0.87 2.31
C PRO A 77 26.89 1.48 1.96
N LEU A 78 25.96 1.48 2.91
CA LEU A 78 24.66 2.13 2.76
C LEU A 78 24.65 3.43 3.56
N LEU A 79 24.48 4.55 2.86
CA LEU A 79 24.32 5.87 3.45
C LEU A 79 22.90 6.37 3.15
N GLN A 80 22.14 6.68 4.19
CA GLN A 80 20.82 7.29 4.06
C GLN A 80 20.93 8.79 4.33
N LEU A 81 20.39 9.60 3.42
CA LEU A 81 20.37 11.05 3.55
C LEU A 81 18.95 11.57 3.30
N ASP A 82 18.40 12.29 4.27
CA ASP A 82 17.11 12.97 4.15
C ASP A 82 17.36 14.44 3.84
N VAL A 83 17.17 14.83 2.59
CA VAL A 83 17.34 16.22 2.16
C VAL A 83 16.06 16.99 2.50
N ASN A 84 16.11 17.75 3.59
CA ASN A 84 15.06 18.72 3.89
C ASN A 84 14.91 19.69 2.72
N ASN A 85 13.71 19.76 2.14
CA ASN A 85 13.34 20.66 1.04
C ASN A 85 14.03 20.39 -0.32
N ALA A 86 14.34 19.14 -0.68
CA ALA A 86 14.87 18.80 -2.01
C ALA A 86 14.07 19.39 -3.19
N PHE A 87 12.74 19.53 -3.04
CA PHE A 87 11.86 20.10 -4.06
C PHE A 87 11.94 21.62 -4.21
N LEU A 88 12.46 22.36 -3.23
CA LEU A 88 12.49 23.84 -3.26
C LEU A 88 13.63 24.41 -4.10
N HIS A 89 14.57 23.56 -4.53
CA HIS A 89 15.73 23.95 -5.33
C HIS A 89 15.68 23.45 -6.78
N GLY A 90 14.55 22.91 -7.21
CA GLY A 90 14.34 22.58 -8.62
C GLY A 90 14.29 23.88 -9.43
N TYR A 91 15.11 23.98 -10.46
CA TYR A 91 14.95 25.03 -11.46
C TYR A 91 13.62 24.79 -12.18
N LEU A 92 12.76 25.80 -12.18
CA LEU A 92 11.55 25.80 -12.99
C LEU A 92 11.85 26.68 -14.19
N ASP A 93 11.81 26.10 -15.38
CA ASP A 93 12.03 26.84 -16.63
C ASP A 93 10.91 27.87 -16.90
N GLU A 94 9.78 27.72 -16.21
CA GLU A 94 8.62 28.59 -16.32
C GLU A 94 8.42 29.48 -15.09
N GLU A 95 8.13 30.76 -15.33
CA GLU A 95 7.70 31.67 -14.27
C GLU A 95 6.24 31.43 -13.90
N VAL A 96 6.00 30.93 -12.69
CA VAL A 96 4.66 30.66 -12.17
C VAL A 96 4.19 31.80 -11.26
N TYR A 97 3.04 32.38 -11.59
CA TYR A 97 2.37 33.41 -10.79
C TYR A 97 1.21 32.78 -9.99
N MET A 98 1.07 33.13 -8.72
CA MET A 98 0.03 32.60 -7.83
C MET A 98 -0.85 33.74 -7.29
N LEU A 99 -2.18 33.58 -7.32
CA LEU A 99 -3.10 34.51 -6.68
C LEU A 99 -2.94 34.45 -5.16
N PRO A 100 -2.97 35.60 -4.46
CA PRO A 100 -3.07 35.60 -3.01
C PRO A 100 -4.37 34.89 -2.58
N PRO A 101 -4.39 34.29 -1.38
CA PRO A 101 -5.59 33.63 -0.86
C PRO A 101 -6.74 34.63 -0.70
N GLU A 102 -7.98 34.16 -0.90
CA GLU A 102 -9.19 34.98 -0.76
C GLU A 102 -9.33 35.51 0.69
N GLY A 103 -9.59 36.81 0.82
CA GLY A 103 -9.70 37.51 2.11
C GLY A 103 -8.67 38.62 2.27
N ASN A 104 -9.06 39.85 1.96
CA ASN A 104 -8.24 41.06 2.03
C ASN A 104 -8.58 41.97 3.24
N SER A 105 -9.43 41.53 4.17
CA SER A 105 -9.74 42.27 5.40
C SER A 105 -8.92 41.78 6.59
N LYS A 106 -7.97 42.59 7.06
CA LYS A 106 -7.19 42.34 8.29
C LYS A 106 -8.07 42.24 9.55
N ILE A 107 -9.28 42.81 9.50
CA ILE A 107 -10.20 42.92 10.63
C ILE A 107 -10.92 41.59 10.87
N GLU A 108 -11.45 40.94 9.82
CA GLU A 108 -12.17 39.67 9.95
C GLU A 108 -11.29 38.52 10.46
N ILE A 109 -10.01 38.52 10.07
CA ILE A 109 -9.04 37.52 10.54
C ILE A 109 -8.80 37.65 12.06
N ALA A 110 -8.83 38.86 12.61
CA ALA A 110 -8.72 39.09 14.05
C ALA A 110 -9.99 38.67 14.78
N THR A 111 -11.16 38.95 14.21
CA THR A 111 -12.47 38.57 14.75
C THR A 111 -12.64 37.04 14.82
N ILE A 112 -12.25 36.33 13.76
CA ILE A 112 -12.32 34.85 13.71
C ILE A 112 -11.35 34.22 14.72
N LYS A 113 -10.15 34.79 14.90
CA LYS A 113 -9.19 34.35 15.94
C LYS A 113 -9.76 34.51 17.35
N SER A 114 -10.36 35.67 17.64
CA SER A 114 -10.98 35.92 18.95
C SER A 114 -12.18 35.02 19.21
N HIS A 115 -12.96 34.69 18.17
CA HIS A 115 -14.15 33.84 18.28
C HIS A 115 -13.78 32.36 18.50
N LEU A 116 -12.69 31.89 17.85
CA LEU A 116 -12.16 30.55 18.04
C LEU A 116 -11.53 30.36 19.43
N ASP A 117 -10.93 31.41 20.01
CA ASP A 117 -10.36 31.37 21.37
C ASP A 117 -11.45 31.21 22.45
N THR A 118 -12.65 31.76 22.21
CA THR A 118 -13.78 31.69 23.14
C THR A 118 -14.58 30.38 23.08
N LEU A 119 -14.49 29.62 21.99
CA LEU A 119 -15.36 28.46 21.75
C LEU A 119 -14.81 27.12 22.25
N PHE A 120 -13.55 27.05 22.67
CA PHE A 120 -12.91 25.79 23.09
C PHE A 120 -12.54 25.77 24.58
N THR A 121 -13.56 25.76 25.44
CA THR A 121 -13.47 25.26 26.81
C THR A 121 -13.80 23.76 26.85
N ILE A 122 -12.87 22.97 27.39
CA ILE A 122 -12.90 21.51 27.53
C ILE A 122 -13.93 21.07 28.58
N LYS A 123 -14.53 19.88 28.41
CA LYS A 123 -15.20 19.13 29.49
C LYS A 123 -14.76 17.66 29.55
N ASP A 124 -14.72 17.21 30.81
CA ASP A 124 -14.04 16.07 31.43
C ASP A 124 -14.49 14.66 30.99
N MET A 125 -13.56 13.70 30.98
CA MET A 125 -13.80 12.28 30.64
C MET A 125 -13.61 11.40 31.89
N GLY A 126 -14.72 10.88 32.41
CA GLY A 126 -14.76 10.06 33.62
C GLY A 126 -14.07 8.69 33.57
N HIS A 127 -14.39 7.86 34.57
CA HIS A 127 -13.57 6.75 35.06
C HIS A 127 -13.16 5.64 34.08
N ALA A 128 -11.86 5.32 34.12
CA ALA A 128 -11.25 4.10 33.57
C ALA A 128 -11.63 2.84 34.38
N LYS A 129 -11.77 1.70 33.68
CA LYS A 129 -11.82 0.36 34.28
C LYS A 129 -11.03 -0.67 33.43
N TYR A 130 -9.82 -1.00 33.93
CA TYR A 130 -9.01 -2.24 33.77
C TYR A 130 -8.56 -2.67 32.34
N PHE A 131 -7.34 -3.16 32.02
CA PHE A 131 -6.20 -3.88 32.63
C PHE A 131 -6.20 -5.42 32.49
N LEU A 132 -5.18 -5.92 31.76
CA LEU A 132 -4.70 -7.31 31.52
C LEU A 132 -5.66 -8.50 31.77
N GLY A 133 -6.18 -9.11 30.69
CA GLY A 133 -6.85 -10.41 30.76
C GLY A 133 -7.16 -10.96 29.36
N LEU A 134 -6.26 -11.78 28.81
CA LEU A 134 -6.40 -12.46 27.53
C LEU A 134 -7.11 -13.80 27.74
N GLU A 135 -8.31 -13.96 27.20
CA GLU A 135 -8.88 -15.28 26.92
C GLU A 135 -8.63 -15.64 25.46
N LEU A 136 -7.91 -16.74 25.25
CA LEU A 136 -7.71 -17.35 23.94
C LEU A 136 -8.80 -18.40 23.74
N ALA A 137 -9.85 -18.04 23.01
CA ALA A 137 -10.80 -19.01 22.47
C ALA A 137 -10.24 -19.57 21.15
N LEU A 138 -9.65 -20.77 21.22
CA LEU A 138 -9.35 -21.57 20.03
C LEU A 138 -10.65 -22.08 19.42
N SER A 139 -11.16 -21.36 18.42
CA SER A 139 -12.20 -21.89 17.53
C SER A 139 -11.53 -22.70 16.43
N ALA A 140 -12.02 -23.93 16.19
CA ALA A 140 -11.62 -24.79 15.05
C ALA A 140 -11.89 -24.12 13.68
N HIS A 141 -12.66 -23.03 13.68
CA HIS A 141 -12.84 -22.14 12.54
C HIS A 141 -12.21 -20.80 12.90
N GLY A 142 -11.12 -20.43 12.23
CA GLY A 142 -10.45 -19.14 12.45
C GLY A 142 -11.41 -17.94 12.37
N LEU A 143 -11.04 -16.82 12.99
CA LEU A 143 -11.88 -15.62 13.10
C LEU A 143 -12.31 -15.13 11.71
N LYS A 144 -13.58 -15.34 11.34
CA LYS A 144 -14.17 -14.85 10.10
C LYS A 144 -14.95 -13.57 10.41
N LEU A 145 -14.39 -12.44 9.98
CA LEU A 145 -15.07 -11.15 10.08
C LEU A 145 -16.19 -11.08 9.03
N SER A 146 -17.32 -10.50 9.42
CA SER A 146 -18.48 -10.26 8.57
C SER A 146 -18.91 -8.81 8.71
N ALA A 147 -19.36 -8.20 7.60
CA ALA A 147 -19.92 -6.86 7.60
C ALA A 147 -21.09 -6.71 8.59
N ASP A 148 -21.80 -7.78 8.91
CA ASP A 148 -22.96 -7.76 9.80
C ASP A 148 -22.62 -7.99 11.28
N ASP A 149 -21.40 -8.42 11.59
CA ASP A 149 -21.03 -8.86 12.92
C ASP A 149 -20.68 -7.68 13.86
N GLY A 150 -21.37 -7.57 14.99
CA GLY A 150 -21.18 -6.53 16.01
C GLY A 150 -21.96 -5.22 15.79
N THR A 151 -21.77 -4.28 16.71
CA THR A 151 -22.44 -2.96 16.70
C THR A 151 -21.62 -1.95 15.90
N LEU A 152 -22.29 -1.08 15.14
CA LEU A 152 -21.63 -0.02 14.39
C LEU A 152 -20.88 0.93 15.34
N LEU A 153 -19.64 1.27 14.99
CA LEU A 153 -18.83 2.18 15.80
C LEU A 153 -19.38 3.61 15.67
N PHE A 154 -19.54 4.29 16.81
CA PHE A 154 -20.00 5.68 16.86
C PHE A 154 -19.08 6.64 16.10
N ASP A 155 -17.75 6.47 16.22
CA ASP A 155 -16.75 7.21 15.45
C ASP A 155 -15.85 6.24 14.66
N PRO A 156 -15.88 6.24 13.31
CA PRO A 156 -15.00 5.40 12.49
C PRO A 156 -13.57 5.96 12.38
N GLY A 157 -13.32 7.20 12.80
CA GLY A 157 -12.03 7.90 12.67
C GLY A 157 -10.84 7.13 13.27
N PRO A 158 -10.89 6.66 14.53
CA PRO A 158 -9.84 5.88 15.17
C PRO A 158 -9.52 4.58 14.40
N PHE A 159 -10.56 3.86 13.96
CA PHE A 159 -10.40 2.64 13.17
C PHE A 159 -9.66 2.92 11.86
N ARG A 160 -10.11 3.92 11.08
CA ARG A 160 -9.48 4.30 9.81
C ARG A 160 -8.01 4.70 9.98
N ARG A 161 -7.70 5.47 11.03
CA ARG A 161 -6.32 5.85 11.36
C ARG A 161 -5.47 4.63 11.72
N LEU A 162 -6.00 3.72 12.52
CA LEU A 162 -5.29 2.50 12.92
C LEU A 162 -4.99 1.60 11.72
N ILE A 163 -5.99 1.33 10.86
CA ILE A 163 -5.78 0.53 9.65
C ILE A 163 -4.78 1.20 8.70
N GLY A 164 -4.83 2.54 8.57
CA GLY A 164 -3.82 3.28 7.83
C GLY A 164 -2.40 3.08 8.36
N ALA A 165 -2.22 3.07 9.69
CA ALA A 165 -0.94 2.77 10.32
C ALA A 165 -0.50 1.31 10.10
N LEU A 166 -1.42 0.35 10.17
CA LEU A 166 -1.13 -1.06 9.87
C LEU A 166 -0.73 -1.28 8.40
N LEU A 167 -1.41 -0.60 7.46
CA LEU A 167 -1.05 -0.65 6.03
C LEU A 167 0.37 -0.12 5.80
N TYR A 168 0.75 0.95 6.49
CA TYR A 168 2.12 1.47 6.45
C TYR A 168 3.12 0.48 7.05
N LEU A 169 2.78 -0.14 8.18
CA LEU A 169 3.62 -1.15 8.83
C LEU A 169 3.82 -2.39 7.95
N GLY A 170 2.87 -2.69 7.06
CA GLY A 170 2.97 -3.75 6.06
C GLY A 170 4.20 -3.63 5.13
N PHE A 171 4.89 -2.48 5.08
CA PHE A 171 6.15 -2.34 4.36
C PHE A 171 7.35 -3.02 5.03
N THR A 172 7.28 -3.29 6.34
CA THR A 172 8.34 -3.99 7.09
C THR A 172 7.83 -5.29 7.74
N ARG A 173 6.51 -5.42 7.93
CA ARG A 173 5.86 -6.57 8.59
C ARG A 173 4.97 -7.35 7.61
N PRO A 174 5.54 -8.28 6.81
CA PRO A 174 4.76 -9.09 5.86
C PRO A 174 3.71 -9.96 6.52
N ASP A 175 3.99 -10.42 7.74
CA ASP A 175 3.16 -11.29 8.57
C ASP A 175 1.77 -10.73 8.90
N VAL A 176 1.63 -9.40 9.03
CA VAL A 176 0.32 -8.76 9.29
C VAL A 176 -0.43 -8.37 8.01
N SER A 177 0.13 -8.63 6.82
CA SER A 177 -0.44 -8.18 5.53
C SER A 177 -1.83 -8.75 5.30
N PHE A 178 -2.06 -10.04 5.59
CA PHE A 178 -3.35 -10.67 5.42
C PHE A 178 -4.42 -10.10 6.36
N ALA A 179 -4.11 -10.00 7.66
CA ALA A 179 -5.04 -9.46 8.64
C ALA A 179 -5.41 -8.00 8.33
N THR A 180 -4.43 -7.19 7.94
CA THR A 180 -4.63 -5.79 7.56
C THR A 180 -5.49 -5.67 6.31
N GLN A 181 -5.24 -6.50 5.29
CA GLN A 181 -6.04 -6.56 4.07
C GLN A 181 -7.50 -6.94 4.38
N GLN A 182 -7.74 -7.86 5.32
CA GLN A 182 -9.09 -8.22 5.74
C GLN A 182 -9.79 -7.04 6.43
N LEU A 183 -9.15 -6.42 7.42
CA LEU A 183 -9.71 -5.29 8.17
C LEU A 183 -9.97 -4.05 7.31
N SER A 184 -9.14 -3.81 6.30
CA SER A 184 -9.32 -2.68 5.36
C SER A 184 -10.62 -2.71 4.57
N GLN A 185 -11.30 -3.85 4.49
CA GLN A 185 -12.59 -3.96 3.79
C GLN A 185 -13.72 -3.24 4.54
N PHE A 186 -13.57 -3.04 5.85
CA PHE A 186 -14.60 -2.47 6.72
C PHE A 186 -14.35 -0.99 7.06
N LEU A 187 -13.56 -0.27 6.24
CA LEU A 187 -13.23 1.15 6.49
C LEU A 187 -14.44 2.09 6.40
N GLN A 188 -15.45 1.74 5.60
CA GLN A 188 -16.65 2.57 5.44
C GLN A 188 -17.55 2.49 6.67
N GLN A 189 -17.92 1.27 7.08
CA GLN A 189 -18.81 0.99 8.22
C GLN A 189 -18.14 0.01 9.20
N PRO A 190 -17.17 0.48 10.02
CA PRO A 190 -16.52 -0.37 11.00
C PRO A 190 -17.45 -0.69 12.17
N LYS A 191 -17.25 -1.86 12.78
CA LYS A 191 -18.07 -2.40 13.88
C LYS A 191 -17.18 -2.80 15.06
N SER A 192 -17.78 -3.09 16.21
CA SER A 192 -17.08 -3.51 17.43
C SER A 192 -16.19 -4.74 17.18
N SER A 193 -16.69 -5.76 16.48
CA SER A 193 -15.94 -6.96 16.08
C SER A 193 -14.67 -6.62 15.27
N HIS A 194 -14.78 -5.69 14.32
CA HIS A 194 -13.68 -5.21 13.50
C HIS A 194 -12.65 -4.45 14.33
N TRP A 195 -13.10 -3.65 15.29
CA TRP A 195 -12.23 -2.93 16.22
C TRP A 195 -11.45 -3.90 17.12
N ASP A 196 -12.12 -4.91 17.68
CA ASP A 196 -11.48 -5.91 18.53
C ASP A 196 -10.44 -6.74 17.77
N ALA A 197 -10.75 -7.11 16.52
CA ALA A 197 -9.79 -7.76 15.63
C ALA A 197 -8.61 -6.85 15.27
N ALA A 198 -8.83 -5.56 15.04
CA ALA A 198 -7.74 -4.60 14.82
C ALA A 198 -6.85 -4.45 16.07
N LEU A 199 -7.44 -4.38 17.26
CA LEU A 199 -6.69 -4.37 18.52
C LEU A 199 -5.93 -5.67 18.76
N HIS A 200 -6.47 -6.82 18.32
CA HIS A 200 -5.75 -8.09 18.38
C HIS A 200 -4.46 -8.05 17.55
N VAL A 201 -4.50 -7.48 16.33
CA VAL A 201 -3.29 -7.28 15.50
C VAL A 201 -2.29 -6.38 16.23
N VAL A 202 -2.74 -5.30 16.87
CA VAL A 202 -1.86 -4.41 17.65
C VAL A 202 -1.21 -5.13 18.84
N ARG A 203 -1.95 -5.98 19.54
CA ARG A 203 -1.42 -6.80 20.65
C ARG A 203 -0.36 -7.78 20.15
N TYR A 204 -0.61 -8.43 19.02
CA TYR A 204 0.37 -9.30 18.36
C TYR A 204 1.65 -8.54 17.99
N LEU A 205 1.51 -7.34 17.40
CA LEU A 205 2.65 -6.47 17.06
C LEU A 205 3.46 -6.05 18.29
N LYS A 206 2.80 -5.76 19.41
CA LYS A 206 3.47 -5.44 20.68
C LYS A 206 4.34 -6.59 21.17
N GLY A 207 3.83 -7.82 21.09
CA GLY A 207 4.56 -9.03 21.48
C GLY A 207 5.68 -9.43 20.52
N THR A 208 5.63 -8.95 19.28
CA THR A 208 6.60 -9.28 18.21
C THR A 208 7.38 -8.04 17.74
N SER A 209 7.58 -7.07 18.62
CA SER A 209 8.27 -5.82 18.31
C SER A 209 9.76 -6.01 17.95
N SER A 210 10.36 -7.13 18.36
CA SER A 210 11.73 -7.52 18.02
C SER A 210 11.88 -8.14 16.63
N LEU A 211 10.77 -8.52 15.96
CA LEU A 211 10.84 -9.11 14.63
C LEU A 211 11.09 -8.05 13.55
N GLY A 212 11.99 -8.36 12.62
CA GLY A 212 12.31 -7.51 11.48
C GLY A 212 12.68 -8.35 10.26
N LEU A 213 12.92 -7.66 9.14
CA LEU A 213 13.43 -8.29 7.93
C LEU A 213 14.91 -8.58 8.10
N PHE A 214 15.31 -9.80 7.79
CA PHE A 214 16.71 -10.21 7.82
C PHE A 214 17.25 -10.31 6.40
N PHE A 215 18.35 -9.60 6.14
CA PHE A 215 19.10 -9.63 4.88
C PHE A 215 20.44 -10.32 5.15
N PHE A 216 20.68 -11.45 4.50
CA PHE A 216 21.89 -12.24 4.71
C PHE A 216 22.99 -11.85 3.71
N ALA A 217 24.24 -11.75 4.16
CA ALA A 217 25.37 -11.35 3.32
C ALA A 217 25.78 -12.44 2.31
N LYS A 218 25.81 -13.71 2.75
CA LYS A 218 26.12 -14.84 1.85
C LYS A 218 24.85 -15.28 1.14
N ASN A 219 24.43 -14.51 0.15
CA ASN A 219 23.16 -14.72 -0.51
C ASN A 219 23.28 -14.85 -2.03
N SER A 220 22.57 -15.81 -2.61
CA SER A 220 22.44 -15.88 -4.07
C SER A 220 21.54 -14.74 -4.54
N LEU A 221 21.89 -14.10 -5.65
CA LEU A 221 21.07 -13.02 -6.24
C LEU A 221 19.98 -13.56 -7.18
N GLN A 222 19.59 -14.83 -7.00
CA GLN A 222 18.58 -15.47 -7.83
C GLN A 222 17.19 -15.33 -7.21
N PRO A 223 16.17 -14.89 -7.96
CA PRO A 223 14.84 -14.71 -7.40
C PRO A 223 14.17 -16.06 -7.09
N VAL A 224 13.62 -16.20 -5.88
CA VAL A 224 12.78 -17.34 -5.47
C VAL A 224 11.39 -16.81 -5.15
N VAL A 225 10.35 -17.50 -5.63
CA VAL A 225 9.00 -16.94 -5.66
C VAL A 225 8.01 -17.95 -5.15
N TYR A 226 7.16 -17.51 -4.24
CA TYR A 226 6.03 -18.29 -3.76
C TYR A 226 4.75 -17.51 -3.98
N THR A 227 3.72 -18.20 -4.45
CA THR A 227 2.40 -17.62 -4.61
C THR A 227 1.36 -18.62 -4.17
N ASN A 228 0.29 -18.08 -3.62
CA ASN A 228 -0.87 -18.84 -3.20
C ASN A 228 -2.13 -18.03 -3.48
N ALA A 229 -3.22 -18.72 -3.78
CA ALA A 229 -4.54 -18.13 -3.93
C ALA A 229 -5.53 -18.85 -3.03
N SER A 230 -6.33 -18.09 -2.32
CA SER A 230 -7.47 -18.63 -1.61
C SER A 230 -8.68 -18.68 -2.54
N TRP A 231 -9.51 -19.73 -2.50
CA TRP A 231 -10.73 -19.80 -3.32
C TRP A 231 -11.95 -19.26 -2.56
N ALA A 232 -12.62 -18.26 -3.15
CA ALA A 232 -13.88 -17.67 -2.68
C ALA A 232 -13.93 -17.35 -1.16
N SER A 233 -12.81 -16.90 -0.59
CA SER A 233 -12.65 -16.81 0.86
C SER A 233 -13.31 -15.60 1.49
N CYS A 234 -13.59 -14.55 0.73
CA CYS A 234 -14.45 -13.46 1.19
C CYS A 234 -15.91 -13.92 1.14
N PRO A 235 -16.64 -14.03 2.27
CA PRO A 235 -18.02 -14.51 2.27
C PRO A 235 -18.96 -13.61 1.47
N GLU A 236 -18.77 -12.29 1.58
CA GLU A 236 -19.61 -11.28 0.94
C GLU A 236 -19.41 -11.21 -0.57
N SER A 237 -18.17 -10.95 -1.01
CA SER A 237 -17.91 -10.75 -2.44
C SER A 237 -17.61 -12.04 -3.20
N ARG A 238 -17.47 -13.18 -2.51
CA ARG A 238 -17.00 -14.48 -3.05
C ARG A 238 -15.69 -14.39 -3.84
N ARG A 239 -14.94 -13.30 -3.64
CA ARG A 239 -13.67 -13.04 -4.32
C ARG A 239 -12.54 -13.75 -3.58
N SER A 240 -11.60 -14.24 -4.36
CA SER A 240 -10.38 -14.88 -3.91
C SER A 240 -9.35 -13.88 -3.39
N ILE A 241 -8.46 -14.32 -2.51
CA ILE A 241 -7.35 -13.52 -2.01
C ILE A 241 -6.06 -14.09 -2.58
N THR A 242 -5.29 -13.24 -3.26
CA THR A 242 -3.96 -13.57 -3.76
C THR A 242 -2.93 -13.18 -2.72
N GLY A 243 -2.02 -14.10 -2.39
CA GLY A 243 -0.84 -13.86 -1.57
C GLY A 243 0.41 -14.27 -2.34
N PHE A 244 1.46 -13.45 -2.33
CA PHE A 244 2.76 -13.85 -2.83
C PHE A 244 3.90 -13.28 -2.00
N CYS A 245 5.05 -13.92 -2.08
CA CYS A 245 6.34 -13.42 -1.61
C CYS A 245 7.43 -13.75 -2.63
N ILE A 246 8.32 -12.78 -2.85
CA ILE A 246 9.47 -12.86 -3.74
C ILE A 246 10.71 -12.59 -2.89
N PHE A 247 11.62 -13.53 -2.94
CA PHE A 247 12.92 -13.48 -2.32
C PHE A 247 13.98 -13.23 -3.40
N LEU A 248 15.02 -12.50 -3.04
CA LEU A 248 16.29 -12.47 -3.78
C LEU A 248 17.24 -13.38 -2.99
N GLY A 249 17.42 -14.61 -3.44
CA GLY A 249 17.99 -15.71 -2.69
C GLY A 249 17.20 -16.00 -1.41
N SER A 250 17.78 -15.73 -0.26
CA SER A 250 17.19 -15.86 1.09
C SER A 250 16.54 -14.57 1.60
N SER A 251 16.71 -13.44 0.90
CA SER A 251 16.26 -12.13 1.34
C SER A 251 14.88 -11.79 0.82
N LEU A 252 13.90 -11.57 1.69
CA LEU A 252 12.53 -11.21 1.28
C LEU A 252 12.48 -9.75 0.78
N VAL A 253 12.16 -9.57 -0.50
CA VAL A 253 12.18 -8.24 -1.15
C VAL A 253 10.80 -7.73 -1.55
N SER A 254 9.87 -8.61 -1.92
CA SER A 254 8.50 -8.22 -2.29
C SER A 254 7.50 -9.18 -1.70
N TRP A 255 6.37 -8.66 -1.23
CA TRP A 255 5.24 -9.46 -0.81
C TRP A 255 3.97 -8.65 -1.01
N LYS A 256 2.85 -9.36 -1.12
CA LYS A 256 1.54 -8.73 -1.20
C LYS A 256 0.47 -9.71 -0.80
N THR A 257 -0.55 -9.19 -0.13
CA THR A 257 -1.83 -9.88 0.04
C THR A 257 -2.91 -8.96 -0.50
N LYS A 258 -3.67 -9.41 -1.49
CA LYS A 258 -4.67 -8.58 -2.16
C LYS A 258 -5.90 -9.39 -2.55
N LYS A 259 -7.08 -8.85 -2.26
CA LYS A 259 -8.34 -9.38 -2.80
C LYS A 259 -8.37 -9.21 -4.33
N GLN A 260 -8.67 -10.28 -5.05
CA GLN A 260 -8.79 -10.26 -6.51
C GLN A 260 -9.92 -9.30 -6.93
N SER A 261 -9.77 -8.68 -8.11
CA SER A 261 -10.78 -7.76 -8.65
C SER A 261 -12.03 -8.49 -9.12
N THR A 262 -11.87 -9.67 -9.71
CA THR A 262 -12.95 -10.52 -10.24
C THR A 262 -13.18 -11.74 -9.36
N VAL A 263 -14.39 -12.30 -9.41
CA VAL A 263 -14.71 -13.58 -8.77
C VAL A 263 -14.16 -14.71 -9.64
N SER A 264 -13.45 -15.65 -9.04
CA SER A 264 -12.93 -16.84 -9.73
C SER A 264 -13.97 -17.96 -9.69
N ARG A 265 -14.23 -18.57 -10.84
CA ARG A 265 -15.19 -19.66 -11.02
C ARG A 265 -14.64 -21.00 -10.54
N SER A 266 -13.31 -21.14 -10.43
CA SER A 266 -12.64 -22.31 -9.87
C SER A 266 -11.42 -21.93 -9.02
N SER A 267 -10.91 -22.89 -8.23
CA SER A 267 -9.64 -22.73 -7.50
C SER A 267 -8.47 -22.52 -8.46
N ALA A 268 -8.40 -23.29 -9.54
CA ALA A 268 -7.37 -23.16 -10.58
C ALA A 268 -7.36 -21.76 -11.19
N GLU A 269 -8.53 -21.18 -11.49
CA GLU A 269 -8.61 -19.82 -12.04
C GLU A 269 -8.12 -18.76 -11.04
N ALA A 270 -8.40 -18.95 -9.74
CA ALA A 270 -7.89 -18.09 -8.68
C ALA A 270 -6.36 -18.18 -8.57
N GLU A 271 -5.80 -19.39 -8.69
CA GLU A 271 -4.37 -19.63 -8.75
C GLU A 271 -3.77 -18.91 -9.95
N TYR A 272 -4.25 -19.14 -11.18
CA TYR A 272 -3.75 -18.45 -12.38
C TYR A 272 -3.74 -16.93 -12.24
N ARG A 273 -4.79 -16.34 -11.66
CA ARG A 273 -4.82 -14.89 -11.38
C ARG A 273 -3.74 -14.45 -10.40
N SER A 274 -3.46 -15.24 -9.37
CA SER A 274 -2.34 -14.97 -8.47
C SER A 274 -1.00 -15.01 -9.21
N MET A 275 -0.83 -15.96 -10.13
CA MET A 275 0.37 -16.10 -10.95
C MET A 275 0.59 -14.90 -11.84
N VAL A 276 -0.46 -14.39 -12.50
CA VAL A 276 -0.35 -13.20 -13.35
C VAL A 276 0.16 -12.00 -12.54
N ALA A 277 -0.38 -11.80 -11.32
CA ALA A 277 0.07 -10.72 -10.45
C ALA A 277 1.56 -10.85 -10.07
N VAL A 278 2.02 -12.08 -9.83
CA VAL A 278 3.41 -12.40 -9.50
C VAL A 278 4.34 -12.19 -10.70
N VAL A 279 3.93 -12.63 -11.89
CA VAL A 279 4.70 -12.45 -13.12
C VAL A 279 4.89 -10.96 -13.44
N CYS A 280 3.85 -10.13 -13.27
CA CYS A 280 3.99 -8.68 -13.42
C CYS A 280 5.02 -8.09 -12.44
N GLU A 281 5.03 -8.57 -11.20
CA GLU A 281 5.98 -8.14 -10.17
C GLU A 281 7.40 -8.62 -10.46
N LEU A 282 7.57 -9.83 -10.99
CA LEU A 282 8.85 -10.37 -11.42
C LEU A 282 9.40 -9.66 -12.65
N LEU A 283 8.55 -9.32 -13.61
CA LEU A 283 8.94 -8.56 -14.79
C LEU A 283 9.42 -7.16 -14.39
N TRP A 284 8.72 -6.52 -13.44
CA TRP A 284 9.21 -5.25 -12.89
C TRP A 284 10.55 -5.41 -12.16
N LEU A 285 10.70 -6.48 -11.36
CA LEU A 285 11.96 -6.77 -10.65
C LEU A 285 13.11 -7.07 -11.62
N SER A 286 12.84 -7.75 -12.73
CA SER A 286 13.86 -8.07 -13.74
C SER A 286 14.36 -6.81 -14.44
N TYR A 287 13.48 -5.87 -14.78
CA TYR A 287 13.90 -4.56 -15.30
C TYR A 287 14.79 -3.81 -14.30
N LEU A 288 14.45 -3.82 -13.01
CA LEU A 288 15.26 -3.19 -11.97
C LEU A 288 16.64 -3.86 -11.85
N LEU A 289 16.70 -5.19 -11.79
CA LEU A 289 17.97 -5.93 -11.67
C LEU A 289 18.84 -5.76 -12.93
N HIS A 290 18.22 -5.71 -14.11
CA HIS A 290 18.91 -5.44 -15.36
C HIS A 290 19.51 -4.03 -15.38
N ALA A 291 18.75 -3.02 -14.94
CA ALA A 291 19.24 -1.64 -14.81
C ALA A 291 20.40 -1.51 -13.79
N LEU A 292 20.47 -2.42 -12.82
CA LEU A 292 21.56 -2.49 -11.83
C LEU A 292 22.73 -3.41 -12.24
N HIS A 293 22.75 -3.86 -13.51
CA HIS A 293 23.76 -4.75 -14.07
C HIS A 293 23.96 -6.05 -13.28
N ILE A 294 22.87 -6.61 -12.76
CA ILE A 294 22.90 -7.90 -12.06
C ILE A 294 22.41 -8.98 -13.02
N SER A 295 23.33 -9.87 -13.38
CA SER A 295 23.01 -11.06 -14.18
C SER A 295 22.08 -11.96 -13.37
N PHE A 296 20.84 -12.11 -13.82
CA PHE A 296 19.91 -13.10 -13.31
C PHE A 296 19.69 -14.14 -14.41
N SER A 297 19.74 -15.42 -14.03
CA SER A 297 19.13 -16.47 -14.82
C SER A 297 17.76 -16.68 -14.19
N THR A 298 16.70 -16.77 -14.99
CA THR A 298 15.37 -17.07 -14.43
C THR A 298 15.36 -18.52 -13.95
N LEU A 299 16.00 -18.81 -12.82
CA LEU A 299 15.94 -20.08 -12.12
C LEU A 299 14.61 -20.11 -11.37
N PHE A 300 13.58 -20.61 -12.04
CA PHE A 300 12.33 -20.99 -11.40
C PHE A 300 12.63 -22.16 -10.46
N GLY A 301 12.98 -21.83 -9.21
CA GLY A 301 13.21 -22.79 -8.15
C GLY A 301 11.96 -23.62 -7.87
N HIS A 302 12.16 -24.92 -7.73
CA HIS A 302 11.18 -25.96 -7.43
C HIS A 302 10.13 -25.52 -6.38
N ASP A 303 8.95 -25.15 -6.86
CA ASP A 303 7.75 -25.98 -6.74
C ASP A 303 6.68 -25.43 -7.70
N GLN A 304 6.11 -26.33 -8.50
CA GLN A 304 4.94 -26.15 -9.40
C GLN A 304 5.03 -25.17 -10.59
N PHE A 305 5.90 -24.16 -10.62
CA PHE A 305 5.81 -23.06 -11.60
C PHE A 305 6.52 -23.23 -12.95
N ALA A 306 7.63 -23.97 -13.04
CA ALA A 306 8.41 -24.04 -14.29
C ALA A 306 7.85 -25.02 -15.34
N ASN A 307 7.10 -26.05 -14.91
CA ASN A 307 6.70 -27.14 -15.79
C ASN A 307 5.50 -26.83 -16.69
N LEU A 308 4.67 -25.84 -16.35
CA LEU A 308 3.40 -25.60 -17.03
C LEU A 308 3.52 -24.75 -18.30
N PHE A 309 4.50 -23.84 -18.35
CA PHE A 309 4.71 -22.93 -19.48
C PHE A 309 5.93 -23.28 -20.36
N THR A 310 6.76 -24.26 -19.96
CA THR A 310 7.98 -24.62 -20.70
C THR A 310 8.04 -26.05 -21.23
N LYS A 311 7.14 -26.96 -20.80
CA LYS A 311 6.88 -28.17 -21.58
C LYS A 311 5.95 -27.78 -22.71
N THR A 312 6.41 -27.89 -23.95
CA THR A 312 5.49 -28.23 -25.04
C THR A 312 4.61 -29.37 -24.52
N PRO A 313 3.27 -29.23 -24.53
CA PRO A 313 2.41 -30.30 -24.05
C PRO A 313 2.79 -31.56 -24.81
N PRO A 314 3.01 -32.71 -24.15
CA PRO A 314 3.22 -33.95 -24.88
C PRO A 314 1.98 -34.14 -25.75
N THR A 315 2.17 -34.02 -27.07
CA THR A 315 1.11 -34.05 -28.08
C THR A 315 0.24 -35.32 -27.97
N SER A 316 0.76 -36.37 -27.33
CA SER A 316 0.07 -37.61 -27.01
C SER A 316 -1.09 -37.47 -26.01
N ASP A 317 -1.01 -36.55 -25.04
CA ASP A 317 -2.02 -36.45 -23.97
C ASP A 317 -3.23 -35.64 -24.41
N PHE A 318 -3.03 -34.61 -25.24
CA PHE A 318 -4.13 -33.91 -25.91
C PHE A 318 -4.81 -34.79 -26.96
N ALA A 319 -4.06 -35.59 -27.74
CA ALA A 319 -4.64 -36.55 -28.67
C ALA A 319 -5.52 -37.60 -27.94
N ARG A 320 -5.08 -38.09 -26.78
CA ARG A 320 -5.88 -38.99 -25.93
C ARG A 320 -7.14 -38.32 -25.36
N LEU A 321 -7.07 -37.03 -25.04
CA LEU A 321 -8.24 -36.27 -24.56
C LEU A 321 -9.27 -36.05 -25.68
N PHE A 322 -8.83 -35.75 -26.91
CA PHE A 322 -9.70 -35.63 -28.08
C PHE A 322 -10.37 -36.96 -28.45
N VAL A 323 -9.66 -38.09 -28.31
CA VAL A 323 -10.23 -39.43 -28.49
C VAL A 323 -11.23 -39.79 -27.39
N LYS A 324 -10.93 -39.48 -26.12
CA LYS A 324 -11.85 -39.71 -24.99
C LYS A 324 -13.11 -38.84 -25.04
N LEU A 325 -13.02 -37.65 -25.62
CA LEU A 325 -14.15 -36.72 -25.78
C LEU A 325 -14.92 -36.95 -27.08
N GLY A 326 -14.49 -37.89 -27.95
CA GLY A 326 -15.16 -38.17 -29.23
C GLY A 326 -15.02 -37.05 -30.26
N LEU A 327 -14.04 -36.15 -30.09
CA LEU A 327 -13.84 -34.94 -30.91
C LEU A 327 -12.69 -35.10 -31.93
N ALA A 328 -12.15 -36.30 -32.10
CA ALA A 328 -11.10 -36.55 -33.08
C ALA A 328 -11.67 -36.34 -34.50
N PRO A 329 -11.02 -35.54 -35.36
CA PRO A 329 -11.46 -35.36 -36.74
C PRO A 329 -11.40 -36.71 -37.45
N GLN A 330 -12.54 -37.18 -37.98
CA GLN A 330 -12.53 -38.31 -38.90
C GLN A 330 -11.75 -37.88 -40.15
N ALA A 331 -10.70 -38.62 -40.48
CA ALA A 331 -9.96 -38.40 -41.71
C ALA A 331 -10.95 -38.51 -42.90
N PRO A 332 -10.90 -37.59 -43.88
CA PRO A 332 -11.66 -37.77 -45.11
C PRO A 332 -11.17 -39.02 -45.85
N PRO A 333 -12.02 -39.63 -46.70
CA PRO A 333 -11.76 -40.91 -47.35
C PRO A 333 -10.51 -40.93 -48.22
#